data_AF-A0A401FZP1-F1
#
_entry.id   AF-A0A401FZP1-F1
#
_cell.length_a   1.000
_cell.length_b   1.000
_cell.length_c   1.000
_cell.angle_alpha   90.00
_cell.angle_beta   90.00
_cell.angle_gamma   90.00
#
_symmetry.space_group_name_H-M   'P 1'
#
loop_
_entity.id
_entity.type
_entity.pdbx_description
1 polymer ?
#
loop_
_entity_poly.entity_id
_entity_poly.type
_entity_poly.pdbx_seq_one_letter_code
_entity_poly.pdbx_strand_id
1 'polypeptide(L)'
;MTVVSILVEHKSKGKDLDKAYSQALDYFSGLKERDLPNYVIVSDFENFRLYDLDEDQEHDFNINDFYKNIKFFGFIARYQKRRSCKHKSG
;
A
#
# COMPACT_ATOMS: atom_id res chain seq x y z
N MET A 1 -6.88 -17.28 4.90
CA MET A 1 -6.84 -15.99 5.63
C MET A 1 -5.97 -15.09 4.77
N THR A 2 -6.56 -14.15 4.02
CA THR A 2 -5.78 -13.26 3.14
C THR A 2 -5.07 -12.25 4.03
N VAL A 3 -3.74 -12.29 4.03
CA VAL A 3 -2.91 -11.24 4.62
C VAL A 3 -2.81 -10.10 3.61
N VAL A 4 -2.91 -8.87 4.07
CA VAL A 4 -2.61 -7.69 3.24
C VAL A 4 -1.12 -7.43 3.40
N SER A 5 -0.39 -7.37 2.28
CA SER A 5 1.05 -7.12 2.24
C SER A 5 1.34 -5.75 1.61
N ILE A 6 2.32 -5.06 2.18
CA ILE A 6 2.74 -3.73 1.74
C ILE A 6 4.27 -3.77 1.60
N LEU A 7 4.78 -3.21 0.50
CA LEU A 7 6.19 -2.90 0.35
C LEU A 7 6.38 -1.39 0.45
N VAL A 8 7.35 -0.95 1.25
CA VAL A 8 7.62 0.47 1.48
C VAL A 8 9.09 0.76 1.19
N GLU A 9 9.35 1.73 0.32
CA GLU A 9 10.70 2.19 -0.03
C GLU A 9 10.80 3.70 0.18
N HIS A 10 11.62 4.12 1.14
CA HIS A 10 11.82 5.53 1.46
C HIS A 10 13.18 6.04 1.02
N LYS A 11 13.23 7.29 0.57
CA LYS A 11 14.43 8.03 0.23
C LYS A 11 14.58 9.26 1.12
N SER A 12 15.77 9.83 1.15
CA SER A 12 15.96 11.17 1.72
C SER A 12 15.18 12.21 0.92
N LYS A 13 14.83 13.33 1.56
CA LYS A 13 14.08 14.44 0.96
C LYS A 13 14.62 14.90 -0.40
N GLY A 14 13.71 15.12 -1.34
CA GLY A 14 13.97 15.62 -2.69
C GLY A 14 14.60 14.59 -3.62
N LYS A 15 14.68 13.32 -3.22
CA LYS A 15 15.13 12.23 -4.09
C LYS A 15 13.99 11.74 -4.98
N ASP A 16 14.39 11.21 -6.11
CA ASP A 16 13.53 10.72 -7.18
C ASP A 16 12.67 9.51 -6.72
N LEU A 17 11.35 9.69 -6.74
CA LEU A 17 10.39 8.66 -6.35
C LEU A 17 10.15 7.62 -7.45
N ASP A 18 10.40 7.93 -8.72
CA ASP A 18 10.32 6.94 -9.79
C ASP A 18 11.44 5.92 -9.63
N LYS A 19 12.64 6.38 -9.24
CA LYS A 19 13.74 5.47 -8.85
C LYS A 19 13.40 4.63 -7.64
N ALA A 20 12.75 5.20 -6.63
CA ALA A 20 12.29 4.45 -5.47
C ALA A 20 11.27 3.37 -5.88
N TYR A 21 10.36 3.70 -6.80
CA TYR A 21 9.35 2.77 -7.29
C TYR A 21 9.97 1.63 -8.12
N SER A 22 10.88 1.93 -9.05
CA SER A 22 11.59 0.89 -9.79
C SER A 22 12.36 -0.06 -8.85
N GLN A 23 13.02 0.48 -7.83
CA GLN A 23 13.72 -0.35 -6.83
C GLN A 23 12.75 -1.20 -5.99
N ALA A 24 11.56 -0.68 -5.69
CA ALA A 24 10.50 -1.44 -5.06
C ALA A 24 10.03 -2.62 -5.94
N LEU A 25 9.88 -2.41 -7.25
CA LEU A 25 9.51 -3.45 -8.21
C LEU A 25 10.60 -4.50 -8.42
N ASP A 26 11.88 -4.12 -8.32
CA ASP A 26 13.00 -5.07 -8.45
C ASP A 26 12.91 -6.21 -7.42
N TYR A 27 12.32 -5.96 -6.24
CA TYR A 27 12.06 -7.01 -5.24
C TYR A 27 11.11 -8.10 -5.73
N PHE A 28 10.22 -7.80 -6.69
CA PHE A 28 9.18 -8.73 -7.13
C PHE A 28 9.78 -9.91 -7.91
N SER A 29 10.91 -9.67 -8.58
CA SER A 29 11.62 -10.69 -9.36
C SER A 29 12.05 -11.91 -8.54
N GLY A 30 12.21 -11.76 -7.22
CA GLY A 30 12.55 -12.84 -6.29
C GLY A 30 11.34 -13.47 -5.57
N LEU A 31 10.13 -12.96 -5.78
CA LEU A 31 8.93 -13.39 -5.04
C LEU A 31 8.05 -14.31 -5.87
N LYS A 32 7.39 -15.25 -5.20
CA LYS A 32 6.30 -16.01 -5.82
C LYS A 32 5.09 -15.10 -5.94
N GLU A 33 4.25 -15.33 -6.94
CA GLU A 33 3.03 -14.54 -7.18
C GLU A 33 2.16 -14.37 -5.92
N ARG A 34 1.97 -15.45 -5.15
CA ARG A 34 1.24 -15.44 -3.88
C ARG A 34 1.84 -14.56 -2.77
N ASP A 35 3.11 -14.21 -2.91
CA ASP A 35 3.92 -13.46 -1.95
C ASP A 35 4.13 -12.00 -2.45
N LEU A 36 3.61 -11.64 -3.63
CA LEU A 36 3.63 -10.26 -4.12
C LEU A 36 2.82 -9.34 -3.19
N PRO A 37 3.28 -8.10 -2.97
CA PRO A 37 2.54 -7.13 -2.17
C PRO A 37 1.27 -6.68 -2.89
N ASN A 38 0.21 -6.36 -2.13
CA ASN A 38 -0.98 -5.71 -2.67
C ASN A 38 -0.73 -4.20 -2.92
N TYR A 39 0.15 -3.62 -2.12
CA TYR A 39 0.41 -2.18 -2.11
C TYR A 39 1.91 -1.88 -2.17
N VAL A 40 2.28 -0.83 -2.90
CA VAL A 40 3.62 -0.21 -2.85
C VAL A 40 3.50 1.22 -2.38
N ILE A 41 4.33 1.61 -1.41
CA ILE A 41 4.46 3.00 -0.97
C ILE A 41 5.89 3.46 -1.20
N VAL A 42 6.04 4.60 -1.87
CA VAL A 42 7.32 5.31 -1.95
C VAL A 42 7.20 6.70 -1.37
N SER A 43 8.26 7.17 -0.72
CA SER A 43 8.28 8.52 -0.15
C SER A 43 9.69 9.07 0.00
N ASP A 44 9.83 10.38 -0.11
CA ASP A 44 11.04 11.11 0.24
C ASP A 44 10.88 11.88 1.57
N PHE A 45 9.89 11.51 2.39
CA PHE A 45 9.43 12.21 3.61
C PHE A 45 8.76 13.58 3.38
N GLU A 46 8.66 14.07 2.15
CA GLU A 46 7.87 15.26 1.81
C GLU A 46 6.67 14.88 0.92
N ASN A 47 6.88 13.98 -0.03
CA ASN A 47 5.90 13.48 -0.96
C ASN A 47 5.67 11.99 -0.71
N PHE A 48 4.43 11.55 -0.85
CA PHE A 48 4.00 10.17 -0.74
C PHE A 48 3.40 9.75 -2.07
N ARG A 49 3.77 8.55 -2.53
CA ARG A 49 3.07 7.87 -3.60
C ARG A 49 2.65 6.48 -3.15
N LEU A 50 1.36 6.20 -3.30
CA LEU A 50 0.74 4.91 -3.01
C LEU A 50 0.27 4.29 -4.32
N TYR A 51 0.65 3.04 -4.53
CA TYR A 51 0.19 2.19 -5.63
C TYR A 51 -0.66 1.07 -5.05
N ASP A 52 -1.93 0.99 -5.46
CA ASP A 52 -2.79 -0.17 -5.28
C ASP A 52 -2.63 -1.07 -6.51
N LEU A 53 -1.95 -2.20 -6.34
CA LEU A 53 -1.65 -3.11 -7.45
C LEU A 53 -2.83 -4.02 -7.81
N ASP A 54 -3.79 -4.18 -6.90
CA ASP A 54 -4.99 -4.98 -7.16
C ASP A 54 -5.98 -4.18 -8.03
N GLU A 55 -6.10 -2.87 -7.78
CA GLU A 55 -7.03 -1.97 -8.47
C GLU A 55 -6.39 -1.08 -9.55
N ASP A 56 -5.08 -1.21 -9.76
CA ASP A 56 -4.27 -0.40 -10.70
C ASP A 56 -4.46 1.12 -10.48
N GLN A 57 -4.37 1.55 -9.22
CA GLN A 57 -4.54 2.96 -8.82
C GLN A 57 -3.26 3.55 -8.25
N GLU A 58 -3.03 4.82 -8.58
CA GLU A 58 -1.93 5.61 -8.06
C GLU A 58 -2.45 6.87 -7.35
N HIS A 59 -1.88 7.17 -6.19
CA HIS A 59 -2.14 8.38 -5.44
C HIS A 59 -0.83 9.06 -5.04
N ASP A 60 -0.61 10.29 -5.50
CA ASP A 60 0.56 11.11 -5.19
C ASP A 60 0.11 12.37 -4.44
N PHE A 61 0.70 12.63 -3.27
CA PHE A 61 0.38 13.79 -2.45
C PHE A 61 1.49 14.18 -1.48
N ASN A 62 1.50 15.44 -1.05
CA ASN A 62 2.43 15.93 -0.02
C ASN A 62 2.05 15.42 1.38
N ILE A 63 3.03 15.11 2.23
CA ILE A 63 2.81 14.62 3.60
C ILE A 63 1.90 15.54 4.44
N ASN A 64 1.92 16.85 4.18
CA ASN A 64 1.04 17.80 4.87
C ASN A 64 -0.44 17.56 4.56
N ASP A 65 -0.76 16.95 3.41
CA ASP A 65 -2.10 16.59 3.01
C ASP A 65 -2.47 15.14 3.38
N PHE A 66 -1.62 14.42 4.14
CA PHE A 66 -1.87 13.04 4.50
C PHE A 66 -3.24 12.82 5.17
N TYR A 67 -3.66 13.73 6.05
CA TYR A 67 -4.97 13.64 6.71
C TYR A 67 -6.15 13.71 5.74
N LYS A 68 -6.00 14.40 4.59
CA LYS A 68 -7.03 14.46 3.53
C LYS A 68 -7.09 13.15 2.72
N ASN A 69 -5.98 12.41 2.70
CA ASN A 69 -5.75 11.24 1.87
C ASN A 69 -5.82 9.91 2.64
N ILE A 70 -6.08 9.94 3.96
CA ILE A 70 -6.12 8.75 4.83
C ILE A 70 -7.07 7.64 4.34
N LYS A 71 -8.10 7.99 3.57
CA LYS A 71 -9.06 7.04 2.98
C LYS A 71 -8.38 5.98 2.11
N PHE A 72 -7.30 6.33 1.42
CA PHE A 72 -6.55 5.38 0.58
C PHE A 72 -5.78 4.34 1.40
N PHE A 73 -5.54 4.62 2.69
CA PHE A 73 -4.85 3.73 3.63
C PHE A 73 -5.83 2.86 4.45
N GLY A 74 -7.10 2.79 4.04
CA GLY A 74 -8.13 2.00 4.73
C GLY A 74 -7.80 0.50 4.83
N PHE A 75 -6.92 -0.02 3.96
CA PHE A 75 -6.42 -1.39 4.01
C PHE A 75 -5.66 -1.70 5.30
N ILE A 76 -4.95 -0.73 5.89
CA ILE A 76 -4.21 -0.89 7.15
C ILE A 76 -5.18 -1.20 8.30
N ALA A 77 -6.33 -0.55 8.31
CA ALA A 77 -7.35 -0.74 9.34
C ALA A 77 -8.10 -2.07 9.21
N ARG A 78 -7.93 -2.83 8.11
CA ARG A 78 -8.69 -4.05 7.85
C ARG A 78 -8.12 -5.31 8.51
N TYR A 79 -7.52 -5.19 9.69
CA TYR A 79 -7.30 -6.33 10.57
C TYR A 79 -8.62 -6.69 11.28
N GLN A 80 -9.36 -7.63 10.69
CA GLN A 80 -10.65 -8.21 11.11
C GLN A 80 -11.93 -7.45 10.72
N LYS A 81 -12.42 -7.68 9.50
CA LYS A 81 -13.88 -7.87 9.35
C LYS A 81 -14.18 -9.30 9.76
N ARG A 82 -14.38 -9.56 11.07
CA ARG A 82 -15.04 -10.80 11.50
C ARG A 82 -16.31 -10.89 10.66
N ARG A 83 -16.46 -11.96 9.87
CA ARG A 83 -17.78 -12.35 9.39
C ARG A 83 -18.56 -12.65 10.66
N SER A 84 -19.41 -11.73 11.10
CA SER A 84 -20.48 -12.12 12.01
C SER A 84 -21.34 -13.09 11.21
N CYS A 85 -21.18 -14.39 11.47
CA CYS A 85 -22.20 -15.35 11.12
C CYS A 85 -23.49 -14.84 11.76
N LYS A 86 -24.39 -14.28 10.96
CA LYS A 86 -25.77 -14.10 11.38
C LYS A 86 -26.31 -15.51 11.57
N HIS A 87 -26.45 -15.93 12.82
CA HIS A 87 -27.22 -17.10 13.17
C HIS A 87 -28.64 -16.87 12.63
N LYS A 88 -29.02 -17.59 11.57
CA LYS A 88 -30.41 -17.65 11.14
C LYS A 88 -31.08 -18.68 12.04
N SER A 89 -31.78 -18.19 13.05
CA SER A 89 -32.79 -18.97 13.76
C SER A 89 -33.86 -19.36 12.74
N GLY A 90 -34.06 -20.66 12.56
CA GLY A 90 -35.11 -21.28 11.80
C GLY A 90 -35.39 -22.64 12.41
#